data_AF-A0A9P3GNV9-F1
#
_entry.id   AF-A0A9P3GNV9-F1
#
_cell.length_a   1.000
_cell.length_b   1.000
_cell.length_c   1.000
_cell.angle_alpha   90.00
_cell.angle_beta   90.00
_cell.angle_gamma   90.00
#
_symmetry.space_group_name_H-M   'P 1'
#
loop_
_entity.id
_entity.type
_entity.pdbx_description
1 polymer ?
#
loop_
_entity_poly.entity_id
_entity_poly.type
_entity_poly.pdbx_seq_one_letter_code
_entity_poly.pdbx_strand_id
1 'polypeptide(L)'
;MDTDSSGDYMNTDGSGTGSGNGSSNGMDVDGEDRLPSPVSDVAGPVWPQDWTYCDVVYGFHECDRAARAAKARIAGSVTVQERFKQIFPGIKWVRSSYYKHVARWSNAPSSVGDKYRNLGHAEKARYSNFLAEVPNPRAKLENAKKRIKRQQSRQLSVKSEEQESDENDEDEE
;
A
#
# COMPACT_ATOMS: atom_id res chain seq x y z
N MET A 1 -4.00 -15.42 43.55
CA MET A 1 -5.09 -16.01 42.73
C MET A 1 -4.59 -15.94 41.32
N ASP A 2 -3.81 -16.96 40.96
CA ASP A 2 -2.91 -16.97 39.83
C ASP A 2 -3.59 -17.81 38.75
N THR A 3 -4.06 -17.16 37.69
CA THR A 3 -4.62 -17.86 36.53
C THR A 3 -3.54 -17.97 35.47
N ASP A 4 -2.86 -19.11 35.50
CA ASP A 4 -2.04 -19.63 34.40
C ASP A 4 -2.98 -19.98 33.23
N SER A 5 -2.75 -19.37 32.07
CA SER A 5 -3.53 -19.61 30.86
C SER A 5 -2.56 -19.89 29.71
N SER A 6 -2.06 -21.13 29.71
CA SER A 6 -1.41 -21.76 28.58
C SER A 6 -2.41 -21.91 27.43
N GLY A 7 -2.14 -21.23 26.31
CA GLY A 7 -2.91 -21.33 25.07
C GLY A 7 -2.04 -21.92 23.97
N ASP A 8 -2.40 -23.13 23.55
CA ASP A 8 -1.82 -23.91 22.46
C ASP A 8 -1.80 -23.16 21.11
N TYR A 9 -0.66 -23.24 20.44
CA TYR A 9 -0.44 -22.71 19.10
C TYR A 9 -0.80 -23.78 18.07
N MET A 10 -1.90 -23.61 17.34
CA MET A 10 -2.17 -24.41 16.15
C MET A 10 -1.43 -23.84 14.93
N ASN A 11 -0.45 -24.60 14.44
CA ASN A 11 0.16 -24.38 13.13
C ASN A 11 -0.85 -24.71 12.03
N THR A 12 -1.03 -23.80 11.08
CA THR A 12 -1.83 -24.03 9.88
C THR A 12 -0.89 -24.13 8.70
N ASP A 13 -0.61 -25.37 8.31
CA ASP A 13 -0.01 -25.69 7.03
C ASP A 13 -1.10 -25.56 5.95
N GLY A 14 -0.83 -24.73 4.94
CA GLY A 14 -1.81 -24.33 3.93
C GLY A 14 -1.18 -24.18 2.55
N SER A 15 -0.92 -25.33 1.96
CA SER A 15 -0.61 -25.69 0.58
C SER A 15 -0.72 -24.60 -0.51
N GLY A 16 0.37 -24.48 -1.26
CA GLY A 16 0.41 -23.81 -2.56
C GLY A 16 -0.27 -24.62 -3.66
N THR A 17 -0.89 -23.89 -4.57
CA THR A 17 -1.18 -24.22 -5.98
C THR A 17 -1.28 -22.84 -6.67
N GLY A 18 -0.81 -22.56 -7.87
CA GLY A 18 -0.14 -23.31 -8.92
C GLY A 18 0.01 -22.30 -10.07
N SER A 19 1.16 -22.33 -10.74
CA SER A 19 1.46 -21.54 -11.94
C SER A 19 0.47 -21.81 -13.07
N GLY A 20 0.12 -20.76 -13.79
CA GLY A 20 -0.59 -20.83 -15.07
C GLY A 20 -0.32 -19.58 -15.89
N ASN A 21 0.90 -19.46 -16.42
CA ASN A 21 1.30 -18.37 -17.30
C ASN A 21 1.09 -18.80 -18.77
N GLY A 22 -0.13 -18.64 -19.27
CA GLY A 22 -0.45 -18.85 -20.69
C GLY A 22 -0.06 -17.62 -21.51
N SER A 23 1.07 -17.71 -22.23
CA SER A 23 1.39 -16.79 -23.33
C SER A 23 0.61 -17.21 -24.56
N SER A 24 -0.44 -16.48 -24.91
CA SER A 24 -1.07 -16.56 -26.24
C SER A 24 -0.67 -15.33 -27.05
N ASN A 25 0.31 -15.52 -27.92
CA ASN A 25 0.57 -14.62 -29.05
C ASN A 25 -0.55 -14.85 -30.09
N GLY A 26 -1.43 -13.88 -30.26
CA GLY A 26 -2.57 -13.96 -31.16
C GLY A 26 -2.77 -12.67 -31.95
N MET A 27 -2.29 -12.71 -33.20
CA MET A 27 -2.85 -12.13 -34.43
C MET A 27 -3.27 -10.65 -34.44
N ASP A 28 -2.50 -9.87 -35.20
CA ASP A 28 -2.85 -8.53 -35.71
C ASP A 28 -4.19 -8.58 -36.48
N VAL A 29 -5.22 -7.95 -35.92
CA VAL A 29 -6.51 -7.75 -36.56
C VAL A 29 -6.56 -6.33 -37.13
N ASP A 30 -6.75 -6.27 -38.44
CA ASP A 30 -6.92 -5.07 -39.24
C ASP A 30 -8.02 -4.13 -38.73
N GLY A 31 -7.67 -2.86 -38.52
CA GLY A 31 -8.40 -1.73 -39.11
C GLY A 31 -9.86 -1.49 -38.72
N GLU A 32 -10.26 -1.69 -37.47
CA GLU A 32 -11.56 -1.16 -37.01
C GLU A 32 -11.47 0.34 -36.70
N ASP A 33 -12.35 1.10 -37.35
CA ASP A 33 -12.75 2.48 -37.05
C ASP A 33 -12.95 2.65 -35.53
N ARG A 34 -11.86 3.02 -34.85
CA ARG A 34 -11.85 3.27 -33.41
C ARG A 34 -12.60 4.57 -33.15
N LEU A 35 -13.92 4.45 -33.01
CA LEU A 35 -14.78 5.52 -32.50
C LEU A 35 -14.07 6.15 -31.29
N PRO A 36 -13.98 7.50 -31.21
CA PRO A 36 -13.30 8.17 -30.12
C PRO A 36 -13.91 7.68 -28.80
N SER A 37 -13.11 6.92 -28.06
CA SER A 37 -13.48 6.35 -26.77
C SER A 37 -14.13 7.47 -25.94
N PRO A 38 -15.34 7.25 -25.38
CA PRO A 38 -16.09 8.30 -24.72
C PRO A 38 -15.18 9.00 -23.71
N VAL A 39 -15.09 10.30 -23.94
CA VAL A 39 -14.25 11.27 -23.25
C VAL A 39 -14.29 11.06 -21.74
N SER A 40 -13.12 10.74 -21.21
CA SER A 40 -12.64 11.11 -19.87
C SER A 40 -13.57 10.70 -18.73
N ASP A 41 -13.35 9.48 -18.21
CA ASP A 41 -13.44 9.25 -16.77
C ASP A 41 -12.88 10.48 -16.08
N VAL A 42 -13.75 11.26 -15.42
CA VAL A 42 -13.34 12.41 -14.62
C VAL A 42 -12.49 11.82 -13.52
N ALA A 43 -11.16 11.81 -13.74
CA ALA A 43 -10.21 11.22 -12.84
C ALA A 43 -10.43 11.89 -11.49
N GLY A 44 -11.09 11.16 -10.58
CA GLY A 44 -11.37 11.65 -9.25
C GLY A 44 -10.06 12.06 -8.57
N PRO A 45 -10.12 12.99 -7.59
CA PRO A 45 -8.93 13.46 -6.92
C PRO A 45 -8.05 12.30 -6.46
N VAL A 46 -6.76 12.34 -6.76
CA VAL A 46 -5.81 11.29 -6.44
C VAL A 46 -5.37 11.45 -4.99
N TRP A 47 -5.79 10.53 -4.14
CA TRP A 47 -5.36 10.51 -2.75
C TRP A 47 -3.88 10.13 -2.61
N PRO A 48 -3.08 10.85 -1.80
CA PRO A 48 -3.36 12.13 -1.12
C PRO A 48 -2.77 13.35 -1.87
N GLN A 49 -2.40 13.21 -3.14
CA GLN A 49 -1.57 14.19 -3.85
C GLN A 49 -2.32 15.50 -4.19
N ASP A 50 -3.62 15.38 -4.49
CA ASP A 50 -4.44 16.53 -4.92
C ASP A 50 -5.00 17.35 -3.77
N TRP A 51 -4.87 16.86 -2.53
CA TRP A 51 -5.41 17.50 -1.34
C TRP A 51 -4.40 18.46 -0.71
N THR A 52 -4.90 19.52 -0.05
CA THR A 52 -4.02 20.42 0.70
C THR A 52 -3.54 19.76 1.99
N TYR A 53 -2.40 20.19 2.50
CA TYR A 53 -1.84 19.69 3.75
C TYR A 53 -2.82 19.85 4.92
N CYS A 54 -3.49 21.00 5.01
CA CYS A 54 -4.47 21.28 6.06
C CYS A 54 -5.65 20.30 6.01
N ASP A 55 -6.20 20.02 4.83
CA ASP A 55 -7.33 19.08 4.67
C ASP A 55 -6.94 17.66 5.09
N VAL A 56 -5.74 17.21 4.68
CA VAL A 56 -5.23 15.88 5.02
C VAL A 56 -5.01 15.74 6.52
N VAL A 57 -4.38 16.74 7.15
CA VAL A 57 -4.13 16.73 8.61
C VAL A 57 -5.43 16.82 9.41
N TYR A 58 -6.36 17.66 8.97
CA TYR A 58 -7.71 17.69 9.53
C TYR A 58 -8.36 16.31 9.47
N GLY A 59 -8.31 15.66 8.30
CA GLY A 59 -8.79 14.29 8.11
C GLY A 59 -8.15 13.27 9.06
N PHE A 60 -6.84 13.39 9.31
CA PHE A 60 -6.14 12.52 10.28
C PHE A 60 -6.63 12.72 11.71
N HIS A 61 -6.80 13.97 12.15
CA HIS A 61 -7.32 14.26 13.49
C HIS A 61 -8.75 13.75 13.68
N GLU A 62 -9.61 13.93 12.68
CA GLU A 62 -10.98 13.42 12.68
C GLU A 62 -11.05 11.90 12.75
N CYS A 63 -10.20 11.23 11.97
CA CYS A 63 -10.06 9.78 11.96
C CYS A 63 -9.48 9.24 13.28
N ASP A 64 -8.50 9.93 13.88
CA ASP A 64 -7.97 9.56 15.21
C ASP A 64 -9.03 9.70 16.30
N ARG A 65 -9.85 10.77 16.24
CA ARG A 65 -10.99 10.95 17.15
C ARG A 65 -12.01 9.81 17.01
N ALA A 66 -12.33 9.41 15.78
CA ALA A 66 -13.19 8.26 15.52
C ALA A 66 -12.59 6.95 16.05
N ALA A 67 -11.28 6.73 15.85
CA ALA A 67 -10.57 5.57 16.39
C ALA A 67 -10.63 5.50 17.92
N ARG A 68 -10.43 6.64 18.60
CA ARG A 68 -10.53 6.73 20.07
C ARG A 68 -11.95 6.46 20.57
N ALA A 69 -12.96 7.02 19.91
CA ALA A 69 -14.35 6.79 20.26
C ALA A 69 -14.75 5.31 20.11
N ALA A 70 -14.32 4.67 19.02
CA ALA A 70 -14.51 3.23 18.80
C ALA A 70 -13.81 2.40 19.88
N LYS A 71 -12.56 2.76 20.24
CA LYS A 71 -11.82 2.09 21.32
C LYS A 71 -12.51 2.23 22.68
N ALA A 72 -13.12 3.37 22.96
CA ALA A 72 -13.89 3.63 24.17
C ALA A 72 -15.28 2.96 24.18
N ARG A 73 -15.65 2.20 23.14
CA ARG A 73 -16.94 1.52 22.99
C ARG A 73 -18.15 2.48 23.13
N ILE A 74 -17.99 3.71 22.66
CA ILE A 74 -19.10 4.67 22.60
C ILE A 74 -20.12 4.15 21.59
N ALA A 75 -21.37 3.97 22.04
CA ALA A 75 -22.47 3.53 21.17
C ALA A 75 -22.67 4.52 20.01
N GLY A 76 -22.82 4.00 18.79
CA GLY A 76 -22.93 4.82 17.58
C GLY A 76 -21.62 5.45 17.09
N SER A 77 -20.46 5.04 17.61
CA SER A 77 -19.18 5.50 17.10
C SER A 77 -18.95 5.06 15.64
N VAL A 78 -18.49 6.01 14.83
CA VAL A 78 -18.19 5.80 13.41
C VAL A 78 -16.81 5.16 13.28
N THR A 79 -16.65 4.20 12.36
CA THR A 79 -15.33 3.60 12.10
C THR A 79 -14.40 4.59 11.41
N VAL A 80 -13.08 4.38 11.53
CA VAL A 80 -12.07 5.20 10.84
C VAL A 80 -12.30 5.24 9.33
N GLN A 81 -12.65 4.10 8.73
CA GLN A 81 -12.94 3.99 7.31
C GLN A 81 -14.14 4.85 6.90
N GLU A 82 -15.21 4.80 7.69
CA GLU A 82 -16.42 5.55 7.40
C GLU A 82 -16.18 7.05 7.55
N ARG A 83 -15.48 7.47 8.62
CA ARG A 83 -15.07 8.87 8.78
C ARG A 83 -14.17 9.35 7.65
N PHE A 84 -13.25 8.50 7.18
CA PHE A 84 -12.39 8.84 6.04
C PHE A 84 -13.19 9.10 4.77
N LYS A 85 -14.18 8.25 4.45
CA LYS A 85 -15.04 8.43 3.27
C LYS A 85 -15.88 9.71 3.33
N GLN A 86 -16.31 10.10 4.53
CA GLN A 86 -17.06 11.35 4.74
C GLN A 86 -16.21 12.59 4.44
N ILE A 87 -14.92 12.55 4.80
CA ILE A 87 -14.00 13.69 4.61
C ILE A 87 -13.44 13.73 3.18
N PHE A 88 -13.15 12.56 2.62
CA PHE A 88 -12.55 12.40 1.29
C PHE A 88 -13.52 11.64 0.36
N PRO A 89 -14.61 12.28 -0.11
CA PRO A 89 -15.58 11.63 -0.99
C PRO A 89 -14.93 11.22 -2.31
N GLY A 90 -15.35 10.07 -2.84
CA GLY A 90 -14.82 9.51 -4.09
C GLY A 90 -13.47 8.78 -3.95
N ILE A 91 -12.82 8.84 -2.78
CA ILE A 91 -11.55 8.13 -2.55
C ILE A 91 -11.79 6.71 -2.08
N LYS A 92 -11.15 5.74 -2.73
CA LYS A 92 -11.10 4.35 -2.25
C LYS A 92 -10.28 4.25 -0.96
N TRP A 93 -10.91 3.76 0.11
CA TRP A 93 -10.21 3.49 1.37
C TRP A 93 -9.19 2.36 1.21
N VAL A 94 -7.92 2.67 1.50
CA VAL A 94 -6.84 1.70 1.55
C VAL A 94 -6.10 1.87 2.87
N ARG A 95 -6.36 0.96 3.81
CA ARG A 95 -5.82 0.99 5.19
C ARG A 95 -4.30 1.21 5.23
N SER A 96 -3.55 0.46 4.43
CA SER A 96 -2.09 0.54 4.40
C SER A 96 -1.57 1.87 3.85
N SER A 97 -2.29 2.48 2.90
CA SER A 97 -1.99 3.81 2.38
C SER A 97 -2.22 4.87 3.46
N TYR A 98 -3.40 4.85 4.09
CA TYR A 98 -3.76 5.78 5.17
C TYR A 98 -2.71 5.80 6.29
N TYR A 99 -2.43 4.64 6.91
CA TYR A 99 -1.49 4.59 8.04
C TYR A 99 -0.06 4.93 7.64
N LYS A 100 0.33 4.68 6.38
CA LYS A 100 1.64 5.11 5.86
C LYS A 100 1.74 6.64 5.85
N HIS A 101 0.69 7.35 5.44
CA HIS A 101 0.68 8.80 5.42
C HIS A 101 0.55 9.41 6.83
N VAL A 102 -0.26 8.83 7.71
CA VAL A 102 -0.33 9.22 9.13
C VAL A 102 1.04 9.11 9.79
N ALA A 103 1.72 7.96 9.65
CA ALA A 103 3.05 7.76 10.22
C ALA A 103 4.09 8.74 9.64
N ARG A 104 3.95 9.11 8.36
CA ARG A 104 4.87 10.07 7.74
C ARG A 104 4.66 11.48 8.27
N TRP A 105 3.41 11.89 8.41
CA TRP A 105 3.05 13.17 9.01
C TRP A 105 3.47 13.25 10.48
N SER A 106 3.21 12.21 11.28
CA SER A 106 3.55 12.20 12.71
C SER A 106 5.05 12.24 12.99
N ASN A 107 5.87 11.76 12.05
CA ASN A 107 7.34 11.76 12.16
C ASN A 107 8.00 12.95 11.46
N ALA A 108 7.22 13.85 10.84
CA ALA A 108 7.78 15.01 10.18
C ALA A 108 8.33 16.02 11.21
N PRO A 109 9.42 16.75 10.91
CA PRO A 109 9.87 17.84 11.75
C PRO A 109 8.77 18.90 11.92
N SER A 110 8.55 19.39 13.15
CA SER A 110 7.51 20.39 13.44
C SER A 110 7.65 21.64 12.58
N SER A 111 8.89 22.07 12.30
CA SER A 111 9.18 23.22 11.43
C SER A 111 8.61 23.06 10.02
N VAL A 112 8.66 21.86 9.46
CA VAL A 112 8.06 21.55 8.15
C VAL A 112 6.54 21.57 8.28
N GLY A 113 5.98 20.95 9.32
CA GLY A 113 4.55 20.98 9.57
C GLY A 113 3.98 22.39 9.70
N ASP A 114 4.67 23.29 10.41
CA ASP A 114 4.28 24.69 10.59
C ASP A 114 4.38 25.50 9.30
N LYS A 115 5.42 25.27 8.50
CA LYS A 115 5.55 25.86 7.18
C LYS A 115 4.33 25.57 6.30
N TYR A 116 3.91 24.31 6.18
CA TYR A 116 2.75 23.95 5.35
C TYR A 116 1.43 24.40 5.97
N ARG A 117 1.31 24.41 7.29
CA ARG A 117 0.15 24.96 8.00
C ARG A 117 -0.04 26.46 7.69
N ASN A 118 1.05 27.23 7.69
CA ASN A 118 1.02 28.67 7.40
C ASN A 118 0.70 28.99 5.93
N LEU A 119 0.97 28.05 5.01
CA LEU A 119 0.56 28.19 3.60
C LEU A 119 -0.95 27.99 3.39
N GLY A 120 -1.68 27.46 4.38
CA GLY A 120 -3.13 27.28 4.34
C GLY A 120 -3.60 26.38 3.19
N HIS A 121 -4.52 26.88 2.37
CA HIS A 121 -5.08 26.17 1.21
C HIS A 121 -4.42 26.58 -0.12
N ALA A 122 -3.25 27.23 -0.09
CA ALA A 122 -2.53 27.57 -1.31
C ALA A 122 -2.09 26.30 -2.08
N GLU A 123 -1.92 26.41 -3.40
CA GLU A 123 -1.42 25.29 -4.22
C GLU A 123 -0.03 24.79 -3.76
N LYS A 124 0.80 25.70 -3.24
CA LYS A 124 2.10 25.36 -2.63
C LYS A 124 1.94 24.48 -1.39
N ALA A 125 0.79 24.55 -0.71
CA ALA A 125 0.44 23.75 0.45
C ALA A 125 -0.09 22.35 0.10
N ARG A 126 -0.07 21.91 -1.17
CA ARG A 126 -0.46 20.54 -1.54
C ARG A 126 0.33 19.51 -0.74
N TYR A 127 -0.35 18.46 -0.31
CA TYR A 127 0.27 17.40 0.48
C TYR A 127 1.35 16.66 -0.31
N SER A 128 1.28 16.61 -1.64
CA SER A 128 2.37 16.10 -2.51
C SER A 128 3.69 16.83 -2.29
N ASN A 129 3.68 18.16 -2.12
CA ASN A 129 4.89 18.94 -1.83
C ASN A 129 5.45 18.60 -0.44
N PHE A 130 4.57 18.45 0.55
CA PHE A 130 4.96 17.98 1.88
C PHE A 130 5.62 16.58 1.82
N LEU A 131 5.08 15.67 1.01
CA LEU A 131 5.66 14.33 0.83
C LEU A 131 7.04 14.35 0.15
N ALA A 132 7.31 15.35 -0.69
CA ALA A 132 8.62 15.55 -1.32
C ALA A 132 9.65 16.06 -0.30
N GLU A 133 9.24 16.97 0.59
CA GLU A 133 10.12 17.54 1.63
C GLU A 133 10.38 16.56 2.79
N VAL A 134 9.41 15.70 3.12
CA VAL A 134 9.54 14.67 4.18
C VAL A 134 9.67 13.28 3.56
N PRO A 135 10.87 12.83 3.16
CA PRO A 135 11.07 11.48 2.63
C PRO A 135 10.73 10.42 3.67
N ASN A 136 10.15 9.29 3.25
CA ASN A 136 9.84 8.19 4.16
C ASN A 136 11.15 7.48 4.54
N PRO A 137 11.60 7.52 5.81
CA PRO A 137 12.86 6.89 6.22
C PRO A 137 12.84 5.38 5.99
N ARG A 138 11.66 4.75 6.11
CA ARG A 138 11.49 3.31 5.87
C ARG A 138 11.52 2.95 4.40
N ALA A 139 11.29 3.88 3.48
CA ALA A 139 11.28 3.56 2.04
C ALA A 139 12.64 3.05 1.56
N LYS A 140 13.75 3.62 2.06
CA LYS A 140 15.10 3.13 1.74
C LYS A 140 15.31 1.70 2.22
N LEU A 141 14.90 1.40 3.45
CA LEU A 141 15.03 0.06 4.04
C LEU A 141 14.16 -0.97 3.31
N GLU A 142 12.90 -0.63 3.02
CA GLU A 142 11.98 -1.52 2.32
C GLU A 142 12.44 -1.80 0.88
N ASN A 143 12.97 -0.79 0.18
CA ASN A 143 13.54 -0.97 -1.15
C ASN A 143 14.79 -1.88 -1.10
N ALA A 144 15.66 -1.72 -0.09
CA ALA A 144 16.81 -2.58 0.11
C ALA A 144 16.39 -4.04 0.38
N LYS A 145 15.43 -4.26 1.29
CA LYS A 145 14.88 -5.59 1.59
C LYS A 145 14.26 -6.26 0.36
N LYS A 146 13.47 -5.52 -0.42
CA LYS A 146 12.88 -6.03 -1.67
C LYS A 146 13.96 -6.41 -2.69
N ARG A 147 15.06 -5.64 -2.78
CA ARG A 147 16.19 -5.96 -3.67
C ARG A 147 16.87 -7.25 -3.25
N ILE A 148 17.16 -7.42 -1.96
CA ILE A 148 17.77 -8.64 -1.42
C ILE A 148 16.86 -9.85 -1.68
N LYS A 149 15.56 -9.74 -1.37
CA LYS A 149 14.59 -10.83 -1.61
C LYS A 149 14.54 -11.23 -3.10
N ARG A 150 14.57 -10.27 -4.02
CA ARG A 150 14.62 -10.54 -5.47
C ARG A 150 15.92 -11.23 -5.89
N GLN A 151 17.06 -10.85 -5.30
CA GLN A 151 18.34 -11.50 -5.57
C GLN A 151 18.35 -12.95 -5.05
N GLN A 152 17.86 -13.19 -3.83
CA GLN A 152 17.74 -14.53 -3.26
C GLN A 152 16.82 -15.44 -4.09
N SER A 153 15.66 -14.91 -4.53
CA SER A 153 14.75 -15.67 -5.39
C SER A 153 15.39 -16.06 -6.72
N ARG A 154 16.25 -15.21 -7.30
CA ARG A 154 16.98 -15.53 -8.54
C ARG A 154 18.05 -16.59 -8.29
N GLN A 155 18.79 -16.49 -7.19
CA GLN A 155 19.82 -17.47 -6.84
C GLN A 155 19.23 -18.86 -6.55
N LEU A 156 18.07 -18.91 -5.88
CA LEU A 156 17.36 -20.17 -5.64
C LEU A 156 16.86 -20.81 -6.95
N SER A 157 16.32 -20.00 -7.87
CA SER A 157 15.87 -20.49 -9.19
C SER A 157 17.00 -21.08 -10.02
N VAL A 158 18.18 -20.45 -10.01
CA VAL A 158 19.35 -20.97 -10.74
C VAL A 158 19.85 -22.27 -10.11
N LYS A 159 19.91 -22.34 -8.77
CA LYS A 159 20.40 -23.53 -8.07
C LYS A 159 19.49 -24.75 -8.27
N SER A 160 18.17 -24.55 -8.42
CA SER A 160 17.25 -25.65 -8.73
C SER A 160 17.43 -26.22 -10.14
N GLU A 161 17.89 -25.42 -11.11
CA GLU A 161 18.12 -25.90 -12.48
C GLU A 161 19.42 -26.72 -12.60
N GLU A 162 20.46 -26.39 -11.83
CA GLU A 162 21.74 -27.14 -11.84
C GLU A 162 21.63 -28.54 -11.22
N GLN A 163 20.63 -28.79 -10.36
CA GLN A 163 20.49 -30.07 -9.67
C GLN A 163 19.63 -31.08 -10.44
N GLU A 164 18.92 -30.67 -11.49
CA GLU A 164 18.03 -31.53 -12.29
C GLU A 164 18.74 -32.11 -13.53
N SER A 165 19.97 -31.69 -13.83
CA SER A 165 20.75 -32.13 -15.00
C SER A 165 21.75 -33.25 -14.74
N ASP A 166 21.83 -33.79 -13.52
CA ASP A 166 22.89 -34.74 -13.11
C ASP A 166 22.37 -36.16 -12.77
N GLU A 167 21.08 -36.45 -13.02
CA GLU A 167 20.44 -37.74 -12.64
C GLU A 167 19.98 -38.60 -13.83
N ASN A 168 20.50 -38.40 -15.05
CA ASN A 168 19.95 -39.08 -16.24
C ASN A 168 20.99 -39.78 -17.14
N ASP A 169 22.06 -40.36 -16.58
CA ASP A 169 23.14 -40.94 -17.40
C ASP A 169 23.72 -42.29 -16.93
N GLU A 170 23.00 -43.10 -16.14
CA GLU A 170 23.44 -44.48 -15.82
C GLU A 170 22.27 -45.46 -15.74
N ASP A 171 21.95 -46.15 -16.86
CA ASP A 171 21.48 -47.55 -16.88
C ASP A 171 21.30 -48.06 -18.33
N GLU A 172 22.41 -48.44 -18.97
CA GLU A 172 22.42 -49.42 -20.07
C GLU A 172 23.59 -50.41 -19.85
N GLU A 173 23.31 -51.57 -19.24
CA GLU A 173 23.99 -52.84 -19.53
C GLU A 173 23.16 -54.07 -19.14
#